data_AF-A0A956TTR8-F1
#
_entry.id   AF-A0A956TTR8-F1
#
_cell.length_a   1.000
_cell.length_b   1.000
_cell.length_c   1.000
_cell.angle_alpha   90.00
_cell.angle_beta   90.00
_cell.angle_gamma   90.00
#
_symmetry.space_group_name_H-M   'P 1'
#
loop_
_entity.id
_entity.type
_entity.pdbx_description
1 polymer ?
#
loop_
_entity_poly.entity_id
_entity_poly.type
_entity_poly.pdbx_seq_one_letter_code
_entity_poly.pdbx_strand_id
1 'polypeptide(L)'
;MSPSKPLFSQAKPLIGVLQLLPLPGAPNWQGALADVVARAEQEAAALVTGGMDGLIIENTFDHPQNPDRLDAAGAVVMGLIAKRIQGFAITPI
;
A
#
# COMPACT_ATOMS: atom_id res chain seq x y z
N MET A 1 -16.24 -7.86 27.58
CA MET A 1 -15.61 -7.83 26.24
C MET A 1 -14.53 -8.89 26.21
N SER A 2 -14.59 -9.85 25.30
CA SER A 2 -13.48 -10.78 25.05
C SER A 2 -12.31 -10.00 24.44
N PRO A 3 -11.04 -10.29 24.80
CA PRO A 3 -9.91 -9.63 24.18
C PRO A 3 -9.88 -9.96 22.68
N SER A 4 -9.64 -8.95 21.84
CA SER A 4 -9.48 -9.13 20.41
C SER A 4 -8.25 -9.97 20.12
N LYS A 5 -8.32 -10.82 19.09
CA LYS A 5 -7.16 -11.60 18.61
C LYS A 5 -6.05 -10.62 18.20
N PRO A 6 -4.77 -10.89 18.56
CA PRO A 6 -3.68 -10.03 18.16
C PRO A 6 -3.52 -10.02 16.63
N LEU A 7 -3.19 -8.84 16.07
CA LEU A 7 -3.02 -8.65 14.62
C LEU A 7 -1.82 -9.44 14.08
N PHE A 8 -0.74 -9.50 14.86
CA PHE A 8 0.47 -10.26 14.54
C PHE A 8 0.70 -11.35 15.59
N SER A 9 1.29 -12.47 15.18
CA SER A 9 1.70 -13.56 16.09
C SER A 9 3.10 -13.32 16.67
N GLN A 10 3.84 -12.39 16.10
CA GLN A 10 5.24 -12.09 16.33
C GLN A 10 5.34 -11.05 17.46
N ALA A 11 6.26 -11.27 18.40
CA ALA A 11 6.49 -10.31 19.50
C ALA A 11 7.07 -8.96 19.01
N LYS A 12 7.75 -8.96 17.85
CA LYS A 12 8.34 -7.78 17.20
C LYS A 12 8.09 -7.89 15.68
N PRO A 13 6.91 -7.49 15.18
CA PRO A 13 6.59 -7.64 13.77
C PRO A 13 7.43 -6.69 12.90
N LEU A 14 7.88 -7.19 11.75
CA LEU A 14 8.50 -6.39 10.69
C LEU A 14 7.42 -5.92 9.71
N ILE A 15 7.35 -4.62 9.48
CA ILE A 15 6.37 -4.00 8.59
C ILE A 15 7.07 -3.52 7.33
N GLY A 16 6.66 -4.07 6.18
CA GLY A 16 7.14 -3.63 4.87
C GLY A 16 6.37 -2.39 4.41
N VAL A 17 7.10 -1.32 4.09
CA VAL A 17 6.50 -0.14 3.46
C VAL A 17 6.46 -0.37 1.96
N LEU A 18 5.25 -0.45 1.41
CA LEU A 18 4.98 -0.49 -0.01
C LEU A 18 4.77 0.93 -0.51
N GLN A 19 5.72 1.40 -1.30
CA GLN A 19 5.73 2.77 -1.78
C GLN A 19 5.13 2.86 -3.19
N LEU A 20 3.97 3.53 -3.31
CA LEU A 20 3.29 3.70 -4.58
C LEU A 20 3.99 4.72 -5.48
N LEU A 21 3.91 4.47 -6.78
CA LEU A 21 4.15 5.49 -7.80
C LEU A 21 3.14 6.65 -7.63
N PRO A 22 3.42 7.84 -8.19
CA PRO A 22 2.46 8.94 -8.16
C PRO A 22 1.08 8.49 -8.63
N LEU A 23 0.02 8.96 -7.99
CA LEU A 23 -1.36 8.54 -8.26
C LEU A 23 -2.13 9.59 -9.07
N PRO A 24 -3.30 9.24 -9.66
CA PRO A 24 -4.18 10.23 -10.24
C PRO A 24 -4.46 11.40 -9.28
N GLY A 25 -4.28 12.63 -9.75
CA GLY A 25 -4.40 13.85 -8.95
C GLY A 25 -3.08 14.40 -8.42
N ALA A 26 -2.00 13.60 -8.46
CA ALA A 26 -0.66 14.05 -8.08
C ALA A 26 0.06 14.81 -9.21
N PRO A 27 0.96 15.75 -8.88
CA PRO A 27 1.71 16.53 -9.88
C PRO A 27 2.52 15.68 -10.87
N ASN A 28 3.08 14.57 -10.40
CA ASN A 28 3.94 13.69 -11.19
C ASN A 28 3.18 12.47 -11.75
N TRP A 29 1.86 12.53 -11.83
CA TRP A 29 1.07 11.45 -12.40
C TRP A 29 1.39 11.26 -13.89
N GLN A 30 1.81 10.06 -14.27
CA GLN A 30 2.23 9.75 -15.65
C GLN A 30 1.10 9.18 -16.53
N GLY A 31 -0.11 8.99 -15.99
CA GLY A 31 -1.29 8.58 -16.76
C GLY A 31 -1.55 7.07 -16.85
N ALA A 32 -0.62 6.21 -16.43
CA ALA A 32 -0.71 4.76 -16.61
C ALA A 32 -1.04 4.02 -15.30
N LEU A 33 -2.34 3.82 -15.01
CA LEU A 33 -2.78 3.09 -13.80
C LEU A 33 -2.27 1.65 -13.77
N ALA A 34 -2.13 1.01 -14.93
CA ALA A 34 -1.57 -0.33 -15.04
C ALA A 34 -0.14 -0.41 -14.46
N ASP A 35 0.68 0.62 -14.65
CA ASP A 35 2.06 0.64 -14.17
C ASP A 35 2.11 0.78 -12.63
N VAL A 36 1.22 1.58 -12.06
CA VAL A 36 1.06 1.69 -10.59
C VAL A 36 0.70 0.34 -9.99
N VAL A 37 -0.30 -0.33 -10.57
CA VAL A 37 -0.76 -1.65 -10.09
C VAL A 37 0.35 -2.69 -10.22
N ALA A 38 0.99 -2.78 -11.39
CA ALA A 38 2.08 -3.73 -11.62
C ALA A 38 3.25 -3.51 -10.66
N ARG A 39 3.65 -2.25 -10.44
CA ARG A 39 4.72 -1.91 -9.49
C ARG A 39 4.35 -2.27 -8.06
N ALA A 40 3.12 -1.97 -7.65
CA ALA A 40 2.62 -2.29 -6.31
C ALA A 40 2.54 -3.80 -6.07
N GLU A 41 2.04 -4.58 -7.04
CA GLU A 41 2.02 -6.04 -6.96
C GLU A 41 3.43 -6.63 -6.86
N GLN A 42 4.37 -6.14 -7.68
CA GLN A 42 5.76 -6.57 -7.63
C GLN A 42 6.39 -6.28 -6.25
N GLU A 43 6.16 -5.09 -5.70
CA GLU A 43 6.70 -4.71 -4.39
C GLU A 43 6.08 -5.53 -3.25
N ALA A 44 4.76 -5.67 -3.24
CA ALA A 44 4.06 -6.49 -2.26
C ALA A 44 4.58 -7.93 -2.28
N ALA A 45 4.76 -8.51 -3.46
CA ALA A 45 5.32 -9.85 -3.61
C ALA A 45 6.75 -9.92 -3.05
N ALA A 46 7.60 -8.93 -3.33
CA ALA A 46 8.95 -8.88 -2.80
C ALA A 46 8.98 -8.75 -1.25
N LEU A 47 8.11 -7.92 -0.67
CA LEU A 47 8.03 -7.73 0.79
C LEU A 47 7.48 -8.98 1.49
N VAL A 48 6.43 -9.59 0.95
CA VAL A 48 5.85 -10.83 1.49
C VAL A 48 6.84 -11.98 1.39
N THR A 49 7.48 -12.18 0.22
CA THR A 49 8.49 -13.23 0.06
C THR A 49 9.77 -12.96 0.85
N GLY A 50 10.07 -11.69 1.14
CA GLY A 50 11.14 -11.25 2.02
C GLY A 50 10.88 -11.45 3.51
N GLY A 51 9.69 -11.94 3.90
CA GLY A 51 9.37 -12.29 5.28
C GLY A 51 8.86 -11.12 6.13
N MET A 52 8.28 -10.08 5.52
CA MET A 52 7.55 -9.05 6.28
C MET A 52 6.31 -9.66 6.92
N ASP A 53 6.04 -9.28 8.17
CA ASP A 53 4.89 -9.77 8.94
C ASP A 53 3.60 -9.02 8.61
N GLY A 54 3.72 -7.80 8.07
CA GLY A 54 2.63 -6.96 7.60
C GLY A 54 3.13 -5.94 6.57
N LEU A 55 2.18 -5.31 5.87
CA LEU A 55 2.45 -4.27 4.89
C LEU A 55 1.77 -2.96 5.30
N ILE A 56 2.38 -1.83 4.94
CA ILE A 56 1.73 -0.51 4.92
C ILE A 56 1.84 0.01 3.49
N ILE A 57 0.74 0.54 2.95
CA ILE A 57 0.71 1.16 1.62
C ILE A 57 0.84 2.67 1.78
N GLU A 58 1.88 3.25 1.18
CA GLU A 58 2.15 4.69 1.24
C GLU A 58 2.18 5.32 -0.16
N ASN A 59 1.71 6.56 -0.28
CA ASN A 59 1.73 7.37 -1.50
C ASN A 59 2.67 8.60 -1.39
N THR A 60 3.72 8.51 -0.57
CA THR A 60 4.69 9.59 -0.32
C THR A 60 5.34 10.16 -1.61
N PHE A 61 5.33 9.45 -2.75
CA PHE A 61 5.87 9.96 -4.02
C PHE A 61 4.97 10.97 -4.76
N ASP A 62 3.82 11.34 -4.22
CA ASP A 62 2.95 12.41 -4.75
C ASP A 62 3.53 13.83 -4.59
N HIS A 63 4.86 14.01 -4.64
CA HIS A 63 5.51 15.30 -4.42
C HIS A 63 5.30 16.30 -5.58
N PRO A 64 5.04 17.60 -5.28
CA PRO A 64 4.74 18.16 -3.96
C PRO A 64 3.37 17.71 -3.43
N GLN A 65 3.38 17.19 -2.19
CA GLN A 65 2.17 16.75 -1.51
C GLN A 65 1.39 17.97 -1.04
N ASN A 66 0.07 17.99 -1.26
CA ASN A 66 -0.81 19.00 -0.68
C ASN A 66 -1.40 18.44 0.63
N PRO A 67 -0.93 18.87 1.82
CA PRO A 67 -1.40 18.32 3.09
C PRO A 67 -2.89 18.61 3.35
N ASP A 68 -3.46 19.63 2.69
CA ASP A 68 -4.85 20.04 2.86
C ASP A 68 -5.79 19.39 1.84
N ARG A 69 -5.26 18.61 0.89
CA ARG A 69 -6.06 18.02 -0.19
C ARG A 69 -5.69 16.57 -0.47
N LEU A 70 -6.52 15.66 0.03
CA LEU A 70 -6.57 14.29 -0.44
C LEU A 70 -7.37 14.25 -1.74
N ASP A 71 -6.72 13.88 -2.85
CA ASP A 71 -7.44 13.65 -4.11
C ASP A 71 -8.27 12.36 -4.03
N ALA A 72 -9.56 12.45 -4.30
CA ALA A 72 -10.47 11.31 -4.22
C ALA A 72 -10.05 10.18 -5.18
N ALA A 73 -9.50 10.50 -6.35
CA ALA A 73 -9.00 9.50 -7.29
C ALA A 73 -7.80 8.76 -6.70
N GLY A 74 -6.86 9.47 -6.07
CA GLY A 74 -5.74 8.88 -5.35
C GLY A 74 -6.19 7.92 -4.24
N ALA A 75 -7.12 8.35 -3.38
CA ALA A 75 -7.66 7.52 -2.31
C ALA A 75 -8.37 6.26 -2.83
N VAL A 76 -9.17 6.38 -3.89
CA VAL A 76 -9.83 5.24 -4.54
C VAL A 76 -8.79 4.26 -5.09
N VAL A 77 -7.74 4.75 -5.75
CA VAL A 77 -6.67 3.91 -6.29
C VAL A 77 -5.92 3.18 -5.16
N MET A 78 -5.59 3.85 -4.05
CA MET A 78 -5.00 3.19 -2.88
C MET A 78 -5.88 2.06 -2.34
N GLY A 79 -7.19 2.30 -2.23
CA GLY A 79 -8.15 1.27 -1.80
C GLY A 79 -8.23 0.08 -2.75
N LEU A 80 -8.19 0.31 -4.07
CA LEU A 80 -8.17 -0.75 -5.08
C LEU A 80 -6.88 -1.57 -5.01
N ILE A 81 -5.73 -0.92 -4.81
CA ILE A 81 -4.44 -1.58 -4.64
C ILE A 81 -4.43 -2.43 -3.37
N ALA A 82 -4.90 -1.88 -2.24
CA ALA A 82 -5.04 -2.64 -1.01
C ALA A 82 -5.91 -3.89 -1.21
N LYS A 83 -7.08 -3.73 -1.85
CA LYS A 83 -7.98 -4.84 -2.14
C LYS A 83 -7.34 -5.90 -3.05
N ARG A 84 -6.55 -5.46 -4.03
CA ARG A 84 -5.84 -6.34 -4.95
C ARG A 84 -4.76 -7.15 -4.23
N ILE A 85 -3.95 -6.50 -3.40
CA ILE A 85 -2.87 -7.16 -2.64
C ILE A 85 -3.45 -8.14 -1.62
N GLN A 86 -4.55 -7.80 -0.94
CA GLN A 86 -5.28 -8.75 -0.08
C GLN A 86 -5.74 -10.02 -0.81
N GLY A 87 -5.82 -10.00 -2.13
CA GLY A 87 -6.16 -11.17 -2.94
C GLY A 87 -5.06 -12.25 -2.97
N PHE A 88 -3.82 -11.92 -2.63
CA PHE A 88 -2.70 -12.87 -2.63
C PHE A 88 -1.78 -12.79 -1.41
N ALA A 89 -1.71 -11.65 -0.72
CA ALA A 89 -0.92 -11.51 0.49
C ALA A 89 -1.62 -12.21 1.66
N ILE A 90 -0.88 -13.07 2.35
CA ILE A 90 -1.33 -13.77 3.57
C ILE A 90 -1.09 -12.94 4.83
N THR A 91 -0.39 -11.80 4.70
CA THR A 91 -0.05 -10.88 5.79
C THR A 91 -1.08 -9.77 5.92
N PRO A 92 -1.26 -9.19 7.13
CA PRO A 92 -2.05 -7.97 7.30
C PRO A 92 -1.57 -6.80 6.42
N ILE A 93 -2.52 -5.95 6.01
CA ILE A 93 -2.34 -4.71 5.25
C ILE A 93 -3.19 -3.64 5.90
#